data_AF-A0A9P9Y3Z9-F1
#
_entry.id   AF-A0A9P9Y3Z9-F1
#
_cell.length_a   1.000
_cell.length_b   1.000
_cell.length_c   1.000
_cell.angle_alpha   90.00
_cell.angle_beta   90.00
_cell.angle_gamma   90.00
#
_symmetry.space_group_name_H-M   'P 1'
#
loop_
_entity.id
_entity.type
_entity.pdbx_description
1 polymer ?
#
loop_
_entity_poly.entity_id
_entity_poly.type
_entity_poly.pdbx_seq_one_letter_code
_entity_poly.pdbx_strand_id
1 'polypeptide(L)'
;MATNAESAKATRDLLGRAHSPRSVERIYTEKIQHRKLHLRATSPPPSELNTRAARRRKRQAEKDKKKQKPAPLSAREKRRLGLHDIPREGQKYDIYEPLNKLWQGYINEVLGSDVYTGGPNTAAKLASAEFHGAIVKVVRSRCPGRVGIKGVVVRDRKHVLEVVTRKQGVKMVPKEGTTFRVEVQVPGKSAKGTSAEPATELPETTSDDKKPTQGNVFVFDLLGDQLMVRSADRATRKFKAHFLKEL
;
A
#
# COMPACT_ATOMS: atom_id res chain seq x y z
N MET A 1 5.23 53.06 22.03
CA MET A 1 5.04 52.89 23.49
C MET A 1 4.63 54.26 24.01
N ALA A 2 3.43 54.40 24.56
CA ALA A 2 3.00 55.68 25.15
C ALA A 2 3.99 56.06 26.26
N THR A 3 4.42 57.31 26.30
CA THR A 3 5.33 57.78 27.36
C THR A 3 4.61 57.74 28.70
N ASN A 4 5.36 57.62 29.81
CA ASN A 4 4.76 57.54 31.16
C ASN A 4 3.85 58.76 31.45
N ALA A 5 4.18 59.92 30.87
CA ALA A 5 3.37 61.14 30.95
C ALA A 5 2.00 61.03 30.25
N GLU A 6 1.95 60.35 29.11
CA GLU A 6 0.71 60.18 28.34
C GLU A 6 -0.27 59.25 29.06
N SER A 7 0.24 58.16 29.65
CA SER A 7 -0.56 57.23 30.47
C SER A 7 -1.07 57.90 31.76
N ALA A 8 -0.22 58.72 32.37
CA ALA A 8 -0.54 59.50 33.55
C ALA A 8 -1.65 60.55 33.28
N LYS A 9 -1.63 61.19 32.11
CA LYS A 9 -2.69 62.11 31.67
C LYS A 9 -4.00 61.37 31.41
N ALA A 10 -3.96 60.28 30.62
CA ALA A 10 -5.15 59.50 30.29
C ALA A 10 -5.85 58.94 31.54
N THR A 11 -5.09 58.52 32.55
CA THR A 11 -5.66 58.00 33.80
C THR A 11 -6.34 59.10 34.62
N ARG A 12 -5.75 60.30 34.70
CA ARG A 12 -6.37 61.46 35.37
C ARG A 12 -7.63 61.91 34.66
N ASP A 13 -7.61 61.96 33.32
CA ASP A 13 -8.78 62.29 32.51
C ASP A 13 -9.92 61.28 32.73
N LEU A 14 -9.59 59.99 32.87
CA LEU A 14 -10.59 58.94 33.18
C LEU A 14 -11.20 59.12 34.58
N LEU A 15 -10.37 59.38 35.60
CA LEU A 15 -10.84 59.64 36.96
C LEU A 15 -11.70 60.92 37.05
N GLY A 16 -11.35 61.95 36.28
CA GLY A 16 -12.06 63.21 36.22
C GLY A 16 -13.50 63.12 35.70
N ARG A 17 -13.86 62.01 35.05
CA ARG A 17 -15.25 61.75 34.65
C ARG A 17 -16.20 61.46 35.81
N ALA A 18 -15.66 61.01 36.96
CA ALA A 18 -16.46 60.56 38.10
C ALA A 18 -16.13 61.27 39.42
N HIS A 19 -15.02 62.03 39.49
CA HIS A 19 -14.54 62.62 40.74
C HIS A 19 -14.11 64.08 40.55
N SER A 20 -14.18 64.86 41.64
CA SER A 20 -13.69 66.24 41.67
C SER A 20 -12.17 66.32 41.47
N PRO A 21 -11.63 67.42 40.91
CA PRO A 21 -10.20 67.53 40.58
C PRO A 21 -9.26 67.19 41.75
N ARG A 22 -9.60 67.67 42.96
CA ARG A 22 -8.84 67.38 44.19
C ARG A 22 -8.86 65.89 44.58
N SER A 23 -9.98 65.21 44.35
CA SER A 23 -10.11 63.78 44.61
C SER A 23 -9.37 62.94 43.57
N VAL A 24 -9.34 63.40 42.31
CA VAL A 24 -8.60 62.76 41.21
C VAL A 24 -7.11 62.74 41.52
N GLU A 25 -6.53 63.88 41.92
CA GLU A 25 -5.11 63.97 42.27
C GLU A 25 -4.74 63.07 43.45
N ARG A 26 -5.57 63.07 44.50
CA ARG A 26 -5.39 62.19 45.67
C ARG A 26 -5.45 60.71 45.30
N ILE A 27 -6.46 60.28 44.55
CA ILE A 27 -6.62 58.87 44.14
C ILE A 27 -5.48 58.44 43.23
N TYR A 28 -5.08 59.31 42.29
CA TYR A 28 -3.97 59.02 41.39
C TYR A 28 -2.66 58.84 42.16
N THR A 29 -2.34 59.76 43.07
CA THR A 29 -1.09 59.74 43.84
C THR A 29 -1.05 58.61 44.87
N GLU A 30 -2.10 58.42 45.66
CA GLU A 30 -2.10 57.41 46.72
C GLU A 30 -2.26 55.99 46.17
N LYS A 31 -3.16 55.79 45.19
CA LYS A 31 -3.64 54.45 44.83
C LYS A 31 -3.12 53.93 43.50
N ILE A 32 -2.75 54.80 42.56
CA ILE A 32 -2.47 54.40 41.18
C ILE A 32 -1.00 54.57 40.80
N GLN A 33 -0.36 55.70 41.14
CA GLN A 33 0.98 56.04 40.62
C GLN A 33 2.06 55.00 40.98
N HIS A 34 1.92 54.34 42.13
CA HIS A 34 2.85 53.31 42.61
C HIS A 34 2.35 51.88 42.39
N ARG A 35 1.13 51.69 41.86
CA ARG A 35 0.59 50.36 41.53
C ARG A 35 0.81 50.05 40.05
N LYS A 36 1.87 49.32 39.74
CA LYS A 36 2.13 48.80 38.41
C LYS A 36 1.08 47.73 38.05
N LEU A 37 0.14 48.07 37.17
CA LEU A 37 -0.82 47.11 36.63
C LEU A 37 -0.13 46.29 35.52
N HIS A 38 0.06 44.99 35.76
CA HIS A 38 0.55 44.05 34.74
C HIS A 38 -0.58 43.70 33.76
N LEU A 39 -0.96 44.66 32.92
CA LEU A 39 -1.95 44.42 31.87
C LEU A 39 -1.28 43.72 30.70
N ARG A 40 -1.70 42.48 30.43
CA ARG A 40 -1.39 41.82 29.17
C ARG A 40 -2.31 42.40 28.10
N ALA A 41 -1.75 42.88 26.98
CA ALA A 41 -2.55 43.32 25.85
C ALA A 41 -3.48 42.17 25.41
N THR A 42 -4.78 42.45 25.33
CA THR A 42 -5.83 41.49 24.95
C THR A 42 -5.81 41.17 23.45
N SER A 43 -5.11 41.96 22.64
CA SER A 43 -4.88 41.66 21.23
C SER A 43 -3.61 40.81 21.07
N PRO A 44 -3.68 39.64 20.41
CA PRO A 44 -2.48 38.91 20.04
C PRO A 44 -1.61 39.79 19.12
N PRO A 45 -0.28 39.71 19.23
CA PRO A 45 0.62 40.50 18.39
C PRO A 45 0.36 40.22 16.89
N PRO A 46 0.62 41.19 16.00
CA PRO A 46 0.30 41.08 14.58
C PRO A 46 0.94 39.86 13.89
N SER A 47 2.09 39.39 14.39
CA SER A 47 2.74 38.15 13.95
C SER A 47 1.90 36.88 14.21
N GLU A 48 1.23 36.79 15.37
CA GLU A 48 0.35 35.67 15.71
C GLU A 48 -0.93 35.67 14.88
N LEU A 49 -1.49 36.85 14.58
CA LEU A 49 -2.63 37.00 13.65
C LEU A 49 -2.25 36.49 12.25
N ASN A 50 -1.05 36.81 11.78
CA ASN A 50 -0.54 36.36 10.48
C ASN A 50 -0.35 34.84 10.41
N THR A 51 0.16 34.20 11.46
CA THR A 51 0.29 32.72 11.48
C THR A 51 -1.07 32.03 11.50
N ARG A 52 -2.05 32.54 12.26
CA ARG A 52 -3.41 32.01 12.30
C ARG A 52 -4.12 32.19 10.95
N ALA A 53 -3.99 33.36 10.33
CA ALA A 53 -4.54 33.64 9.01
C ALA A 53 -3.89 32.75 7.93
N ALA A 54 -2.57 32.55 7.98
CA ALA A 54 -1.86 31.66 7.07
C ALA A 54 -2.33 30.20 7.19
N ARG A 55 -2.49 29.69 8.42
CA ARG A 55 -3.06 28.34 8.66
C ARG A 55 -4.48 28.21 8.12
N ARG A 56 -5.32 29.24 8.28
CA ARG A 56 -6.69 29.27 7.74
C ARG A 56 -6.68 29.25 6.21
N ARG A 57 -5.84 30.09 5.57
CA ARG A 57 -5.67 30.12 4.10
C ARG A 57 -5.20 28.78 3.56
N LYS A 58 -4.20 28.15 4.19
CA LYS A 58 -3.73 26.80 3.82
C LYS A 58 -4.85 25.76 3.92
N ARG A 59 -5.61 25.74 5.03
CA ARG A 59 -6.74 24.83 5.21
C ARG A 59 -7.84 25.06 4.17
N GLN A 60 -8.10 26.31 3.80
CA GLN A 60 -9.09 26.65 2.79
C GLN A 60 -8.64 26.20 1.39
N ALA A 61 -7.38 26.50 1.01
CA ALA A 61 -6.79 26.03 -0.25
C ALA A 61 -6.81 24.50 -0.36
N GLU A 62 -6.51 23.76 0.73
CA GLU A 62 -6.60 22.29 0.75
C GLU A 62 -8.04 21.79 0.59
N LYS A 63 -9.05 22.51 1.13
CA LYS A 63 -10.46 22.18 0.92
C LYS A 63 -10.88 22.43 -0.54
N ASP A 64 -10.45 23.54 -1.12
CA ASP A 64 -10.84 23.91 -2.48
C ASP A 64 -10.17 22.97 -3.51
N LYS A 65 -8.91 22.56 -3.30
CA LYS A 65 -8.26 21.49 -4.08
C LYS A 65 -9.00 20.15 -3.99
N LYS A 66 -9.56 19.80 -2.83
CA LYS A 66 -10.35 18.56 -2.66
C LYS A 66 -11.66 18.58 -3.44
N LYS A 67 -12.28 19.74 -3.64
CA LYS A 67 -13.51 19.90 -4.42
C LYS A 67 -13.32 19.78 -5.94
N GLN A 68 -12.11 20.04 -6.42
CA GLN A 68 -11.79 19.94 -7.86
C GLN A 68 -11.74 18.49 -8.36
N LYS A 69 -11.50 17.52 -7.46
CA LYS A 69 -11.48 16.10 -7.81
C LYS A 69 -12.87 15.51 -7.61
N PRO A 70 -13.37 14.66 -8.53
CA PRO A 70 -14.61 13.93 -8.29
C PRO A 70 -14.46 13.14 -6.98
N ALA A 71 -15.54 13.09 -6.21
CA ALA A 71 -15.56 12.31 -4.98
C ALA A 71 -15.25 10.84 -5.31
N PRO A 72 -14.38 10.16 -4.54
CA PRO A 72 -14.15 8.74 -4.75
C PRO A 72 -15.46 7.98 -4.51
N LEU A 73 -15.70 6.94 -5.29
CA LEU A 73 -16.86 6.07 -5.11
C LEU A 73 -16.92 5.56 -3.66
N SER A 74 -18.09 5.70 -3.06
CA SER A 74 -18.39 5.13 -1.74
C SER A 74 -18.31 3.60 -1.77
N ALA A 75 -18.15 2.98 -0.60
CA ALA A 75 -18.14 1.53 -0.49
C ALA A 75 -19.44 0.89 -1.03
N ARG A 76 -20.59 1.57 -0.85
CA ARG A 76 -21.89 1.11 -1.36
C ARG A 76 -21.94 1.15 -2.89
N GLU A 77 -21.43 2.22 -3.50
CA GLU A 77 -21.37 2.35 -4.96
C GLU A 77 -20.42 1.32 -5.58
N LYS A 78 -19.25 1.10 -4.98
CA LYS A 78 -18.29 0.08 -5.45
C LYS A 78 -18.89 -1.33 -5.44
N ARG A 79 -19.65 -1.67 -4.40
CA ARG A 79 -20.38 -2.97 -4.32
C ARG A 79 -21.49 -3.04 -5.36
N ARG A 80 -22.28 -1.97 -5.54
CA ARG A 80 -23.34 -1.92 -6.56
C ARG A 80 -22.78 -2.10 -7.97
N LEU A 81 -21.61 -1.53 -8.26
CA LEU A 81 -20.92 -1.66 -9.54
C LEU A 81 -20.17 -2.99 -9.71
N GLY A 82 -20.08 -3.83 -8.67
CA GLY A 82 -19.35 -5.10 -8.74
C GLY A 82 -17.86 -4.93 -9.06
N LEU A 83 -17.24 -3.78 -8.73
CA LEU A 83 -15.87 -3.45 -9.15
C LEU A 83 -14.82 -4.47 -8.67
N HIS A 84 -15.15 -5.22 -7.61
CA HIS A 84 -14.28 -6.23 -7.02
C HIS A 84 -14.68 -7.66 -7.37
N ASP A 85 -15.64 -7.86 -8.27
CA ASP A 85 -16.12 -9.18 -8.67
C ASP A 85 -15.63 -9.48 -10.09
N ILE A 86 -15.26 -10.73 -10.36
CA ILE A 86 -14.88 -11.15 -11.72
C ILE A 86 -16.19 -11.57 -12.42
N PRO A 87 -16.58 -10.90 -13.53
CA PRO A 87 -17.75 -11.28 -14.32
C PRO A 87 -17.64 -12.74 -14.77
N ARG A 88 -18.77 -13.42 -14.96
CA ARG A 88 -18.79 -14.86 -15.30
C ARG A 88 -18.02 -15.14 -16.59
N GLU A 89 -18.09 -14.24 -17.56
CA GLU A 89 -17.39 -14.30 -18.84
C GLU A 89 -15.87 -14.32 -18.63
N GLY A 90 -15.39 -13.58 -17.63
CA GLY A 90 -13.99 -13.51 -17.23
C GLY A 90 -13.53 -14.67 -16.34
N GLN A 91 -14.38 -15.63 -15.97
CA GLN A 91 -13.99 -16.77 -15.12
C GLN A 91 -13.44 -17.96 -15.93
N LYS A 92 -13.27 -17.81 -17.24
CA LYS A 92 -12.75 -18.84 -18.13
C LYS A 92 -11.24 -19.00 -17.94
N TYR A 93 -10.80 -20.25 -17.81
CA TYR A 93 -9.38 -20.57 -17.61
C TYR A 93 -8.50 -20.10 -18.78
N ASP A 94 -8.99 -20.26 -20.00
CA ASP A 94 -8.23 -20.00 -21.24
C ASP A 94 -7.80 -18.53 -21.37
N ILE A 95 -8.57 -17.60 -20.77
CA ILE A 95 -8.24 -16.18 -20.72
C ILE A 95 -6.94 -15.93 -19.92
N TYR A 96 -6.69 -16.74 -18.89
CA TYR A 96 -5.56 -16.59 -17.98
C TYR A 96 -4.37 -17.49 -18.31
N GLU A 97 -4.50 -18.40 -19.26
CA GLU A 97 -3.39 -19.28 -19.67
C GLU A 97 -2.17 -18.50 -20.20
N PRO A 98 -2.32 -17.46 -21.05
CA PRO A 98 -1.20 -16.62 -21.48
C PRO A 98 -0.51 -15.90 -20.32
N LEU A 99 -1.24 -15.60 -19.24
CA LEU A 99 -0.71 -14.90 -18.07
C LEU A 99 0.34 -15.75 -17.35
N ASN A 100 0.18 -17.08 -17.34
CA ASN A 100 1.21 -17.98 -16.82
C ASN A 100 2.49 -17.91 -17.66
N LYS A 101 2.41 -17.82 -18.99
CA LYS A 101 3.62 -17.68 -19.83
C LYS A 101 4.39 -16.40 -19.50
N LEU A 102 3.68 -15.28 -19.30
CA LEU A 102 4.29 -14.03 -18.87
C LEU A 102 4.94 -14.16 -17.49
N TRP A 103 4.23 -14.78 -16.54
CA TRP A 103 4.72 -14.99 -15.18
C TRP A 103 5.97 -15.88 -15.15
N GLN A 104 6.02 -16.95 -15.96
CA GLN A 104 7.19 -17.81 -16.10
C GLN A 104 8.41 -17.04 -16.63
N GLY A 105 8.22 -16.11 -17.58
CA GLY A 105 9.29 -15.23 -18.04
C GLY A 105 9.81 -14.32 -16.93
N TYR A 106 8.89 -13.63 -16.24
CA TYR A 106 9.18 -12.75 -15.12
C TYR A 106 9.96 -13.47 -14.00
N ILE A 107 9.48 -14.64 -13.55
CA ILE A 107 10.08 -15.30 -12.40
C ILE A 107 11.46 -15.88 -12.73
N ASN A 108 11.66 -16.34 -13.96
CA ASN A 108 12.98 -16.79 -14.43
C ASN A 108 13.98 -15.62 -14.47
N GLU A 109 13.55 -14.41 -14.83
CA GLU A 109 14.40 -13.22 -14.78
C GLU A 109 14.73 -12.81 -13.34
N VAL A 110 13.74 -12.80 -12.44
CA VAL A 110 13.93 -12.46 -11.02
C VAL A 110 14.90 -13.42 -10.33
N LEU A 111 14.73 -14.71 -10.57
CA LEU A 111 15.56 -15.74 -9.95
C LEU A 111 16.92 -15.86 -10.63
N GLY A 112 17.01 -15.71 -11.95
CA GLY A 112 18.27 -15.79 -12.70
C GLY A 112 19.01 -17.10 -12.46
N SER A 113 20.26 -17.02 -12.00
CA SER A 113 21.06 -18.19 -11.62
C SER A 113 20.59 -18.90 -10.35
N ASP A 114 19.83 -18.22 -9.49
CA ASP A 114 19.45 -18.72 -8.17
C ASP A 114 18.41 -19.85 -8.24
N VAL A 115 17.82 -20.05 -9.42
CA VAL A 115 16.93 -21.17 -9.73
C VAL A 115 17.64 -22.52 -9.59
N TYR A 116 18.94 -22.58 -9.91
CA TYR A 116 19.72 -23.84 -9.90
C TYR A 116 20.28 -24.19 -8.53
N THR A 117 20.53 -23.18 -7.69
CA THR A 117 21.18 -23.34 -6.39
C THR A 117 20.16 -23.45 -5.27
N GLY A 118 19.05 -22.72 -5.38
CA GLY A 118 18.13 -22.50 -4.27
C GLY A 118 18.77 -21.73 -3.11
N GLY A 119 18.10 -21.77 -1.96
CA GLY A 119 18.61 -21.21 -0.71
C GLY A 119 17.96 -19.89 -0.26
N PRO A 120 18.53 -19.23 0.77
CA PRO A 120 17.92 -18.07 1.43
C PRO A 120 17.74 -16.86 0.50
N ASN A 121 18.68 -16.64 -0.43
CA ASN A 121 18.59 -15.53 -1.39
C ASN A 121 17.43 -15.74 -2.36
N THR A 122 17.28 -16.96 -2.89
CA THR A 122 16.13 -17.36 -3.71
C THR A 122 14.83 -17.16 -2.93
N ALA A 123 14.78 -17.60 -1.68
CA ALA A 123 13.60 -17.45 -0.82
C ALA A 123 13.26 -15.98 -0.56
N ALA A 124 14.25 -15.10 -0.35
CA ALA A 124 14.04 -13.66 -0.17
C ALA A 124 13.46 -13.00 -1.42
N LYS A 125 13.98 -13.35 -2.61
CA LYS A 125 13.44 -12.91 -3.90
C LYS A 125 11.99 -13.35 -4.07
N LEU A 126 11.71 -14.64 -3.85
CA LEU A 126 10.36 -15.21 -3.92
C LEU A 126 9.39 -14.56 -2.92
N ALA A 127 9.83 -14.25 -1.70
CA ALA A 127 8.99 -13.60 -0.70
C ALA A 127 8.51 -12.20 -1.15
N SER A 128 9.33 -11.49 -1.93
CA SER A 128 9.01 -10.18 -2.49
C SER A 128 8.31 -10.22 -3.85
N ALA A 129 8.30 -11.37 -4.51
CA ALA A 129 7.85 -11.53 -5.88
C ALA A 129 6.31 -11.44 -6.03
N GLU A 130 5.91 -11.24 -7.28
CA GLU A 130 4.52 -11.29 -7.71
C GLU A 130 4.12 -12.72 -8.09
N PHE A 131 2.90 -13.13 -7.71
CA PHE A 131 2.31 -14.43 -8.01
C PHE A 131 1.02 -14.36 -8.82
N HIS A 132 0.57 -13.16 -9.23
CA HIS A 132 -0.50 -13.06 -10.24
C HIS A 132 -0.04 -13.73 -11.55
N GLY A 133 -0.84 -14.65 -12.07
CA GLY A 133 -0.49 -15.48 -13.23
C GLY A 133 0.22 -16.79 -12.91
N ALA A 134 0.69 -16.99 -11.67
CA ALA A 134 1.34 -18.23 -11.30
C ALA A 134 0.34 -19.39 -11.28
N ILE A 135 0.74 -20.56 -11.78
CA ILE A 135 0.00 -21.80 -11.56
C ILE A 135 0.35 -22.31 -10.16
N VAL A 136 -0.67 -22.39 -9.30
CA VAL A 136 -0.54 -22.84 -7.92
C VAL A 136 -1.34 -24.12 -7.70
N LYS A 137 -0.80 -25.01 -6.87
CA LYS A 137 -1.50 -26.21 -6.37
C LYS A 137 -1.54 -26.19 -4.86
N VAL A 138 -2.71 -26.35 -4.27
CA VAL A 138 -2.85 -26.50 -2.82
C VAL A 138 -2.37 -27.90 -2.42
N VAL A 139 -1.26 -27.99 -1.67
CA VAL A 139 -0.68 -29.26 -1.22
C VAL A 139 -1.10 -29.58 0.21
N ARG A 140 -1.15 -28.58 1.08
CA ARG A 140 -1.61 -28.70 2.46
C ARG A 140 -2.62 -27.60 2.72
N SER A 141 -3.71 -27.93 3.42
CA SER A 141 -4.64 -26.95 3.96
C SER A 141 -5.26 -27.50 5.23
N ARG A 142 -5.58 -26.62 6.19
CA ARG A 142 -6.36 -26.99 7.38
C ARG A 142 -7.72 -27.61 7.03
N CYS A 143 -8.28 -27.25 5.87
CA CYS A 143 -9.49 -27.84 5.34
C CYS A 143 -9.15 -28.85 4.23
N PRO A 144 -9.31 -30.16 4.44
CA PRO A 144 -8.95 -31.19 3.46
C PRO A 144 -9.62 -31.02 2.10
N GLY A 145 -10.86 -30.52 2.06
CA GLY A 145 -11.59 -30.30 0.81
C GLY A 145 -10.98 -29.25 -0.13
N ARG A 146 -9.99 -28.48 0.32
CA ARG A 146 -9.25 -27.51 -0.50
C ARG A 146 -7.97 -28.09 -1.09
N VAL A 147 -7.50 -29.23 -0.57
CA VAL A 147 -6.28 -29.89 -1.05
C VAL A 147 -6.52 -30.37 -2.48
N GLY A 148 -5.52 -30.15 -3.35
CA GLY A 148 -5.59 -30.53 -4.76
C GLY A 148 -6.20 -29.49 -5.69
N ILE A 149 -6.72 -28.36 -5.17
CA ILE A 149 -7.10 -27.22 -6.03
C ILE A 149 -5.85 -26.77 -6.80
N LYS A 150 -5.91 -26.85 -8.13
CA LYS A 150 -4.87 -26.41 -9.06
C LYS A 150 -5.44 -25.41 -10.06
N GLY A 151 -4.74 -24.30 -10.26
CA GLY A 151 -5.17 -23.27 -11.21
C GLY A 151 -4.26 -22.06 -11.25
N VAL A 152 -4.64 -21.07 -12.07
CA VAL A 152 -3.90 -19.81 -12.23
C VAL A 152 -4.37 -18.80 -11.19
N VAL A 153 -3.44 -18.14 -10.50
CA VAL A 153 -3.77 -17.05 -9.57
C VAL A 153 -4.21 -15.82 -10.37
N VAL A 154 -5.47 -15.41 -10.17
CA VAL A 154 -6.04 -14.23 -10.83
C VAL A 154 -5.93 -13.00 -9.95
N ARG A 155 -6.13 -13.14 -8.64
CA ARG A 155 -6.02 -12.03 -7.70
C ARG A 155 -5.35 -12.47 -6.41
N ASP A 156 -4.41 -11.63 -5.98
CA ASP A 156 -3.73 -11.76 -4.70
C ASP A 156 -4.24 -10.71 -3.71
N ARG A 157 -5.13 -11.13 -2.81
CA ARG A 157 -5.64 -10.29 -1.71
C ARG A 157 -4.85 -10.55 -0.44
N LYS A 158 -4.99 -9.66 0.54
CA LYS A 158 -4.29 -9.76 1.82
C LYS A 158 -4.41 -11.14 2.49
N HIS A 159 -5.60 -11.75 2.51
CA HIS A 159 -5.85 -13.01 3.22
C HIS A 159 -6.25 -14.19 2.32
N VAL A 160 -6.46 -13.93 1.03
CA VAL A 160 -7.08 -14.89 0.10
C VAL A 160 -6.37 -14.81 -1.24
N LEU A 161 -6.15 -15.96 -1.86
CA LEU A 161 -5.78 -16.09 -3.26
C LEU A 161 -7.01 -16.51 -4.06
N GLU A 162 -7.32 -15.77 -5.12
CA GLU A 162 -8.34 -16.16 -6.08
C GLU A 162 -7.69 -16.94 -7.21
N VAL A 163 -8.05 -18.21 -7.36
CA VAL A 163 -7.45 -19.14 -8.29
C VAL A 163 -8.51 -19.60 -9.28
N VAL A 164 -8.27 -19.40 -10.58
CA VAL A 164 -9.14 -19.96 -11.64
C VAL A 164 -8.70 -21.38 -11.94
N THR A 165 -9.63 -22.30 -11.72
CA THR A 165 -9.47 -23.73 -11.98
C THR A 165 -10.04 -24.08 -13.35
N ARG A 166 -9.48 -25.10 -14.00
CA ARG A 166 -9.96 -25.58 -15.31
C ARG A 166 -11.42 -26.07 -15.28
N LYS A 167 -11.86 -26.66 -14.15
CA LYS A 167 -13.17 -27.34 -14.04
C LYS A 167 -14.22 -26.57 -13.25
N GLN A 168 -13.82 -25.72 -12.30
CA GLN A 168 -14.73 -25.21 -11.27
C GLN A 168 -14.73 -23.67 -11.16
N GLY A 169 -14.25 -22.96 -12.19
CA GLY A 169 -14.19 -21.50 -12.23
C GLY A 169 -13.23 -20.90 -11.18
N VAL A 170 -13.52 -19.67 -10.75
CA VAL A 170 -12.75 -18.96 -9.72
C VAL A 170 -13.03 -19.57 -8.33
N LYS A 171 -11.98 -19.95 -7.62
CA LYS A 171 -12.01 -20.39 -6.23
C LYS A 171 -11.27 -19.41 -5.35
N MET A 172 -11.90 -19.01 -4.25
CA MET A 172 -11.26 -18.21 -3.21
C MET A 172 -10.62 -19.14 -2.18
N VAL A 173 -9.30 -19.17 -2.14
CA VAL A 173 -8.54 -20.01 -1.21
C VAL A 173 -7.93 -19.12 -0.13
N PRO A 174 -8.32 -19.29 1.16
CA PRO A 174 -7.67 -18.59 2.27
C PRO A 174 -6.19 -18.96 2.34
N LYS A 175 -5.34 -17.97 2.62
CA LYS A 175 -3.90 -18.18 2.78
C LYS A 175 -3.56 -18.82 4.13
N GLU A 176 -4.33 -18.48 5.15
CA GLU A 176 -4.16 -19.03 6.49
C GLU A 176 -4.24 -20.56 6.48
N GLY A 177 -3.25 -21.21 7.10
CA GLY A 177 -3.14 -22.65 7.24
C GLY A 177 -3.09 -23.40 5.90
N THR A 178 -2.63 -22.74 4.82
CA THR A 178 -2.60 -23.32 3.47
C THR A 178 -1.21 -23.16 2.84
N THR A 179 -0.68 -24.26 2.28
CA THR A 179 0.59 -24.31 1.55
C THR A 179 0.33 -24.49 0.07
N PHE A 180 0.88 -23.58 -0.73
CA PHE A 180 0.72 -23.55 -2.19
C PHE A 180 2.03 -23.97 -2.85
N ARG A 181 1.99 -25.02 -3.65
CA ARG A 181 3.12 -25.42 -4.49
C ARG A 181 3.08 -24.70 -5.82
N VAL A 182 4.24 -24.20 -6.25
CA VAL A 182 4.43 -23.50 -7.51
C VAL A 182 5.52 -24.20 -8.31
N GLU A 183 5.26 -24.40 -9.60
CA GLU A 183 6.17 -25.04 -10.54
C GLU A 183 6.67 -24.00 -11.55
N VAL A 184 7.98 -23.83 -11.64
CA VAL A 184 8.66 -22.94 -12.58
C VAL A 184 9.41 -23.78 -13.59
N GLN A 185 9.14 -23.53 -14.87
CA GLN A 185 9.88 -24.15 -15.96
C GLN A 185 11.18 -23.40 -16.16
N VAL A 186 12.30 -24.08 -15.96
CA VAL A 186 13.62 -23.47 -16.09
C VAL A 186 14.14 -23.75 -17.50
N PRO A 187 14.51 -22.71 -18.28
CA PRO A 187 15.17 -22.94 -19.56
C PRO A 187 16.49 -23.67 -19.28
N GLY A 188 16.69 -24.83 -19.91
CA GLY A 188 17.92 -25.61 -19.73
C GLY A 188 19.14 -24.74 -20.05
N LYS A 189 20.23 -24.90 -19.28
CA LYS A 189 21.53 -24.29 -19.61
C LYS A 189 21.97 -24.84 -20.97
N SER A 190 21.61 -24.18 -22.07
CA SER A 190 22.36 -24.37 -23.31
C SER A 190 23.78 -23.89 -23.01
N ALA A 191 24.73 -24.79 -23.18
CA ALA A 191 26.15 -24.48 -23.06
C ALA A 191 26.43 -23.28 -23.97
N LYS A 192 26.73 -22.13 -23.35
CA LYS A 192 27.12 -20.92 -24.07
C LYS A 192 28.55 -21.16 -24.56
N GLY A 193 28.68 -21.67 -25.78
CA GLY A 193 29.94 -21.94 -26.44
C GLY A 193 29.75 -22.14 -27.94
N THR A 194 30.10 -21.09 -28.70
CA THR A 194 30.53 -21.10 -30.11
C THR A 194 29.44 -20.97 -31.20
N SER A 195 29.37 -19.75 -31.74
CA SER A 195 29.00 -19.27 -33.09
C SER A 195 28.35 -20.21 -34.11
N ALA A 196 27.19 -19.80 -34.68
CA ALA A 196 27.07 -19.26 -36.05
C ALA A 196 25.63 -19.40 -36.61
N GLU A 197 25.09 -18.26 -37.08
CA GLU A 197 24.15 -18.01 -38.19
C GLU A 197 22.72 -18.64 -38.24
N PRO A 198 21.73 -17.92 -38.79
CA PRO A 198 20.31 -18.31 -38.79
C PRO A 198 19.91 -19.02 -40.10
N ALA A 199 19.33 -20.20 -40.00
CA ALA A 199 18.63 -20.83 -41.13
C ALA A 199 17.11 -20.79 -40.87
N THR A 200 16.48 -19.93 -41.66
CA THR A 200 15.07 -19.91 -42.05
C THR A 200 14.55 -21.32 -42.34
N GLU A 201 13.45 -21.73 -41.70
CA GLU A 201 12.41 -22.60 -42.29
C GLU A 201 11.27 -22.88 -41.28
N LEU A 202 10.07 -22.45 -41.66
CA LEU A 202 8.76 -23.04 -41.33
C LEU A 202 8.17 -23.46 -42.71
N PRO A 203 7.18 -24.35 -42.83
CA PRO A 203 6.27 -24.93 -41.82
C PRO A 203 6.23 -26.50 -41.97
N GLU A 204 5.49 -27.36 -41.28
CA GLU A 204 4.06 -27.44 -40.97
C GLU A 204 3.78 -28.52 -39.90
N THR A 205 2.56 -28.42 -39.39
CA THR A 205 1.76 -29.29 -38.54
C THR A 205 2.00 -30.81 -38.64
N THR A 206 2.23 -31.45 -37.49
CA THR A 206 1.61 -32.74 -37.15
C THR A 206 1.41 -32.81 -35.64
N SER A 207 0.23 -33.31 -35.28
CA SER A 207 -0.21 -33.68 -33.94
C SER A 207 0.77 -34.63 -33.26
N ASP A 208 1.24 -34.28 -32.07
CA ASP A 208 1.75 -35.28 -31.15
C ASP A 208 1.65 -34.78 -29.70
N ASP A 209 1.06 -35.64 -28.87
CA ASP A 209 1.11 -35.63 -27.42
C ASP A 209 2.57 -35.60 -26.95
N LYS A 210 3.16 -34.41 -26.91
CA LYS A 210 4.46 -34.20 -26.25
C LYS A 210 4.24 -34.31 -24.75
N LYS A 211 4.38 -35.54 -24.25
CA LYS A 211 4.83 -35.85 -22.89
C LYS A 211 5.90 -34.79 -22.55
N PRO A 212 5.75 -34.01 -21.46
CA PRO A 212 6.66 -32.91 -21.21
C PRO A 212 8.05 -33.51 -21.09
N THR A 213 8.92 -33.12 -22.04
CA THR A 213 10.35 -33.31 -21.97
C THR A 213 10.76 -32.98 -20.54
N GLN A 214 11.56 -33.83 -19.88
CA GLN A 214 12.05 -33.59 -18.52
C GLN A 214 12.95 -32.35 -18.51
N GLY A 215 12.36 -31.18 -18.69
CA GLY A 215 12.99 -29.89 -18.48
C GLY A 215 13.23 -29.76 -16.98
N ASN A 216 14.31 -29.08 -16.63
CA ASN A 216 14.58 -28.77 -15.23
C ASN A 216 13.40 -27.97 -14.69
N VAL A 217 12.60 -28.56 -13.79
CA VAL A 217 11.49 -27.89 -13.12
C VAL A 217 11.97 -27.47 -11.74
N PHE A 218 11.89 -26.17 -11.46
CA PHE A 218 12.12 -25.64 -10.13
C PHE A 218 10.79 -25.59 -9.38
N VAL A 219 10.71 -26.27 -8.24
CA VAL A 219 9.49 -26.37 -7.44
C VAL A 219 9.74 -25.77 -6.08
N PHE A 220 8.83 -24.91 -5.64
CA PHE A 220 8.88 -24.35 -4.29
C PHE A 220 7.48 -24.30 -3.67
N ASP A 221 7.46 -24.33 -2.35
CA ASP A 221 6.25 -24.26 -1.55
C ASP A 221 6.14 -22.88 -0.89
N LEU A 222 5.00 -22.22 -1.08
CA LEU A 222 4.62 -20.96 -0.48
C LEU A 222 3.74 -21.22 0.74
N LEU A 223 4.23 -20.78 1.90
CA LEU A 223 3.48 -20.82 3.15
C LEU A 223 2.51 -19.64 3.20
N GLY A 224 1.21 -19.93 3.12
CA GLY A 224 0.19 -18.89 3.05
C GLY A 224 0.13 -17.99 4.29
N ASP A 225 0.46 -18.51 5.48
CA ASP A 225 0.54 -17.72 6.73
C ASP A 225 1.52 -16.56 6.62
N GLN A 226 2.65 -16.77 5.93
CA GLN A 226 3.66 -15.73 5.70
C GLN A 226 3.30 -14.81 4.52
N LEU A 227 2.36 -15.24 3.68
CA LEU A 227 1.89 -14.52 2.51
C LEU A 227 0.64 -13.67 2.79
N MET A 228 0.24 -13.47 4.05
CA MET A 228 -0.96 -12.69 4.46
C MET A 228 -0.82 -11.16 4.29
N VAL A 229 -0.22 -10.75 3.19
CA VAL A 229 0.07 -9.38 2.77
C VAL A 229 -0.39 -9.25 1.32
N ARG A 230 -0.89 -8.07 0.94
CA ARG A 230 -1.19 -7.81 -0.47
C ARG A 230 0.11 -7.83 -1.26
N SER A 231 0.08 -8.33 -2.50
CA SER A 231 1.26 -8.40 -3.35
C SER A 231 2.05 -7.08 -3.43
N ALA A 232 1.39 -5.96 -3.75
CA ALA A 232 2.04 -4.66 -3.87
C ALA A 232 2.78 -4.21 -2.58
N ASP A 233 2.30 -4.65 -1.43
CA ASP A 233 2.91 -4.29 -0.14
C ASP A 233 4.06 -5.25 0.23
N ARG A 234 4.25 -6.39 -0.47
CA ARG A 234 5.34 -7.34 -0.19
C ARG A 234 6.70 -6.80 -0.59
N ALA A 235 6.80 -6.15 -1.75
CA ALA A 235 8.07 -5.67 -2.29
C ALA A 235 8.78 -4.66 -1.35
N THR A 236 8.02 -3.88 -0.59
CA THR A 236 8.56 -2.88 0.35
C THR A 236 8.62 -3.36 1.80
N ARG A 237 8.07 -4.54 2.09
CA ARG A 237 7.97 -5.06 3.44
C ARG A 237 9.26 -5.75 3.87
N LYS A 238 9.72 -5.40 5.08
CA LYS A 238 10.78 -6.14 5.77
C LYS A 238 10.18 -7.39 6.41
N PHE A 239 10.42 -8.55 5.82
CA PHE A 239 10.01 -9.84 6.38
C PHE A 239 10.86 -10.18 7.60
N LYS A 240 10.21 -10.60 8.69
CA LYS A 240 10.86 -11.09 9.91
C LYS A 240 10.56 -12.57 10.04
N ALA A 241 11.57 -13.34 10.46
CA ALA A 241 11.36 -14.74 10.78
C ALA A 241 10.46 -14.84 12.02
N HIS A 242 9.31 -15.50 11.86
CA HIS A 242 8.42 -15.85 12.95
C HIS A 242 8.34 -17.37 13.03
N PHE A 243 8.36 -17.89 14.25
CA PHE A 243 8.13 -19.30 14.49
C PHE A 243 6.68 -19.66 14.14
N LEU A 244 6.51 -20.66 13.28
CA LEU A 244 5.21 -21.15 12.84
C LEU A 244 4.88 -22.41 13.63
N LYS A 245 3.91 -22.31 14.54
CA LYS A 245 3.55 -23.39 15.48
C LYS A 245 2.86 -24.58 14.80
N GLU A 246 2.12 -24.34 13.72
CA GLU A 246 1.24 -25.33 13.08
C GLU A 246 1.76 -25.84 11.72
N LEU A 247 3.08 -25.73 11.50
CA LEU A 247 3.72 -26.16 10.26
C LEU A 247 3.82 -27.68 10.11
#